data_AF-A0A177PHB6-F1
#
_entry.id   AF-A0A177PHB6-F1
#
_cell.length_a   1.000
_cell.length_b   1.000
_cell.length_c   1.000
_cell.angle_alpha   90.00
_cell.angle_beta   90.00
_cell.angle_gamma   90.00
#
_symmetry.space_group_name_H-M   'P 1'
#
loop_
_entity.id
_entity.type
_entity.pdbx_description
1 polymer ?
#
loop_
_entity_poly.entity_id
_entity_poly.type
_entity_poly.pdbx_seq_one_letter_code
_entity_poly.pdbx_strand_id
1 'polypeptide(L)'
;MADPSELLQQLRPLRAPPPDGTAEVLLMALVGCGAGALLTLAVLFWRARHRPLRRAALSALASARALPATERLAAQARMLRDLVGALDGGVAHLHGESWLTRLDAIFTTTLFSEGEGRAFGDALYRPRADDPSETLDRSLQKLLSRLDR
;
A
#
# COMPACT_ATOMS: atom_id res chain seq x y z
N MET A 1 -45.77 10.84 61.22
CA MET A 1 -45.56 11.40 59.88
C MET A 1 -44.30 12.23 59.97
N ALA A 2 -43.23 11.82 59.30
CA ALA A 2 -41.96 12.55 59.35
C ALA A 2 -42.10 13.86 58.56
N ASP A 3 -41.62 14.96 59.13
CA ASP A 3 -41.73 16.28 58.53
C ASP A 3 -40.88 16.35 57.25
N PRO A 4 -41.43 16.78 56.10
CA PRO A 4 -40.70 16.83 54.83
C PRO A 4 -39.46 17.75 54.90
N SER A 5 -39.43 18.70 55.83
CA SER A 5 -38.30 19.56 56.16
C SER A 5 -37.12 18.81 56.82
N GLU A 6 -37.36 17.75 57.60
CA GLU A 6 -36.30 16.90 58.17
C GLU A 6 -35.60 16.08 57.07
N LEU A 7 -36.36 15.57 56.10
CA LEU A 7 -35.82 14.83 54.95
C LEU A 7 -34.96 15.72 54.05
N LEU A 8 -35.34 17.00 53.90
CA LEU A 8 -34.56 17.97 53.14
C LEU A 8 -33.29 18.42 53.88
N GLN A 9 -33.28 18.47 55.21
CA GLN A 9 -32.07 18.74 55.99
C GLN A 9 -31.09 17.56 56.02
N GLN A 10 -31.58 16.33 55.89
CA GLN A 10 -30.73 15.14 55.70
C GLN A 10 -30.06 15.09 54.32
N LEU A 11 -30.61 15.76 53.32
CA LEU A 11 -29.95 16.02 52.05
C LEU A 11 -28.97 17.20 52.19
N ARG A 12 -27.94 17.01 53.02
CA ARG A 12 -26.76 17.88 53.06
C ARG A 12 -26.31 18.10 51.62
N PRO A 13 -26.11 19.36 51.17
CA PRO A 13 -25.78 19.65 49.78
C PRO A 13 -24.52 18.87 49.41
N LEU A 14 -24.66 17.94 48.46
CA LEU A 14 -23.56 17.24 47.80
C LEU A 14 -22.68 18.32 47.17
N ARG A 15 -21.64 18.72 47.90
CA ARG A 15 -20.61 19.61 47.37
C ARG A 15 -19.91 18.80 46.27
N ALA A 16 -20.04 19.23 45.02
CA ALA A 16 -19.36 18.59 43.91
C ALA A 16 -17.86 18.48 44.24
N PRO A 17 -17.23 17.31 44.03
CA PRO A 17 -15.80 17.19 44.22
C PRO A 17 -15.09 18.24 43.36
N PRO A 18 -14.02 18.89 43.86
CA PRO A 18 -13.25 19.83 43.04
C PRO A 18 -12.80 19.10 41.77
N PRO A 19 -12.84 19.74 40.59
CA PRO A 19 -12.44 19.11 39.35
C PRO A 19 -10.99 18.63 39.51
N ASP A 20 -10.83 17.32 39.64
CA ASP A 20 -9.55 16.66 39.58
C ASP A 20 -9.18 16.65 38.09
N GLY A 21 -8.15 17.41 37.71
CA GLY A 21 -7.70 17.57 36.32
C GLY A 21 -7.29 16.25 35.61
N THR A 22 -7.60 15.10 36.20
CA THR A 22 -7.45 13.75 35.65
C THR A 22 -8.12 13.63 34.29
N ALA A 23 -9.34 14.13 34.13
CA ALA A 23 -10.06 14.12 32.85
C ALA A 23 -9.32 14.95 31.78
N GLU A 24 -8.76 16.09 32.17
CA GLU A 24 -8.01 16.99 31.28
C GLU A 24 -6.67 16.36 30.86
N VAL A 25 -5.97 15.71 31.81
CA VAL A 25 -4.74 14.95 31.55
C VAL A 25 -5.01 13.73 30.66
N LEU A 26 -6.10 13.00 30.89
CA LEU A 26 -6.52 11.88 30.04
C LEU A 26 -6.86 12.35 28.63
N LEU A 27 -7.55 13.49 28.50
CA LEU A 27 -7.91 14.06 27.20
C LEU A 27 -6.64 14.53 26.45
N MET A 28 -5.70 15.20 27.13
CA MET A 28 -4.41 15.57 26.57
C MET A 28 -3.57 14.35 26.15
N ALA A 29 -3.56 13.29 26.96
CA ALA A 29 -2.88 12.04 26.62
C ALA A 29 -3.50 11.38 25.38
N LEU A 30 -4.83 11.34 25.29
CA LEU A 30 -5.54 10.76 24.15
C LEU A 30 -5.28 11.53 22.86
N VAL A 31 -5.31 12.87 22.93
CA VAL A 31 -4.98 13.75 21.79
C VAL A 31 -3.52 13.59 21.39
N GLY A 32 -2.59 13.52 22.34
CA GLY A 32 -1.17 13.30 22.06
C GLY A 32 -0.91 11.95 21.39
N CYS A 33 -1.52 10.88 21.88
CA CYS A 33 -1.44 9.56 21.25
C CYS A 33 -2.05 9.56 19.84
N GLY A 34 -3.21 10.20 19.66
CA GLY A 34 -3.87 10.32 18.36
C GLY A 34 -3.00 11.06 17.35
N ALA A 35 -2.44 12.21 17.72
CA ALA A 35 -1.54 12.99 16.87
C ALA A 35 -0.25 12.22 16.54
N GLY A 36 0.33 11.50 17.51
CA GLY A 36 1.49 10.64 17.29
C GLY A 36 1.20 9.50 16.31
N ALA A 37 0.04 8.85 16.44
CA ALA A 37 -0.40 7.81 15.51
C ALA A 37 -0.61 8.39 14.10
N LEU A 38 -1.19 9.58 13.99
CA LEU A 38 -1.39 10.24 12.69
C LEU A 38 -0.06 10.62 12.03
N LEU A 39 0.89 11.17 12.79
CA LEU A 39 2.22 11.51 12.31
C LEU A 39 3.00 10.27 11.86
N THR A 40 2.95 9.19 12.63
CA THR A 40 3.62 7.94 12.26
C THR A 40 3.00 7.34 11.00
N LEU A 41 1.67 7.34 10.87
CA LEU A 41 0.99 6.94 9.63
C LEU A 41 1.37 7.84 8.45
N ALA A 42 1.41 9.15 8.63
CA ALA A 42 1.80 10.10 7.59
C ALA A 42 3.26 9.87 7.15
N VAL A 43 4.19 9.66 8.09
CA VAL A 43 5.59 9.35 7.79
C VAL A 43 5.72 7.99 7.11
N LEU A 44 4.99 6.97 7.55
CA LEU A 44 4.99 5.65 6.89
C LEU A 44 4.43 5.75 5.46
N PHE A 45 3.35 6.50 5.26
CA PHE A 45 2.76 6.74 3.95
C PHE A 45 3.72 7.52 3.04
N TRP A 46 4.35 8.57 3.58
CA TRP A 46 5.35 9.35 2.87
C TRP A 46 6.56 8.50 2.52
N ARG A 47 7.10 7.72 3.45
CA ARG A 47 8.21 6.79 3.18
C ARG A 47 7.83 5.69 2.21
N ALA A 48 6.59 5.20 2.23
CA ALA A 48 6.09 4.24 1.25
C ALA A 48 6.04 4.87 -0.15
N ARG A 49 5.56 6.12 -0.25
CA ARG A 49 5.52 6.89 -1.50
C ARG A 49 6.92 7.27 -2.02
N HIS A 50 7.87 7.51 -1.12
CA HIS A 50 9.24 7.93 -1.42
C HIS A 50 10.27 6.79 -1.27
N ARG A 51 9.86 5.53 -1.15
CA ARG A 51 10.80 4.43 -1.33
C ARG A 51 11.39 4.57 -2.73
N PRO A 52 12.70 4.35 -2.92
CA PRO A 52 13.25 4.30 -4.27
C PRO A 52 12.54 3.17 -5.00
N LEU A 53 11.59 3.54 -5.88
CA LEU A 53 10.69 2.65 -6.61
C LEU A 53 11.48 1.52 -7.27
N ARG A 54 12.66 1.87 -7.78
CA ARG A 54 13.65 0.93 -8.31
C ARG A 54 14.08 -0.15 -7.33
N ARG A 55 14.47 0.21 -6.10
CA ARG A 55 14.93 -0.78 -5.10
C ARG A 55 13.79 -1.71 -4.68
N ALA A 56 12.58 -1.17 -4.55
CA ALA A 56 11.39 -1.96 -4.25
C ALA A 56 11.05 -2.92 -5.39
N ALA A 57 11.08 -2.44 -6.64
CA ALA A 57 10.88 -3.26 -7.84
C ALA A 57 11.94 -4.36 -7.97
N LEU A 58 13.22 -4.05 -7.77
CA LEU A 58 14.30 -5.04 -7.80
C LEU A 58 14.18 -6.07 -6.68
N SER A 59 13.79 -5.67 -5.47
CA SER A 59 13.53 -6.63 -4.38
C SER A 59 12.34 -7.53 -4.68
N ALA A 60 11.26 -6.99 -5.24
CA ALA A 60 10.08 -7.76 -5.61
C ALA A 60 10.38 -8.75 -6.74
N LEU A 61 11.19 -8.35 -7.73
CA LEU A 61 11.67 -9.26 -8.78
C LEU A 61 12.54 -10.39 -8.20
N ALA A 62 13.43 -10.08 -7.25
CA ALA A 62 14.22 -11.10 -6.56
C ALA A 62 13.35 -12.07 -5.73
N SER A 63 12.31 -11.58 -5.07
CA SER A 63 11.33 -12.42 -4.37
C SER A 63 10.52 -13.29 -5.34
N ALA A 64 10.13 -12.76 -6.51
CA ALA A 64 9.42 -13.53 -7.53
C ALA A 64 10.27 -14.70 -8.07
N ARG A 65 11.59 -14.51 -8.23
CA ARG A 65 12.52 -15.57 -8.66
C ARG A 65 12.58 -16.76 -7.69
N ALA A 66 12.29 -16.55 -6.41
CA ALA A 66 12.26 -17.62 -5.43
C ALA A 66 10.98 -18.49 -5.51
N LEU A 67 9.98 -18.07 -6.29
CA LEU A 67 8.71 -18.78 -6.44
C LEU A 67 8.77 -19.86 -7.54
N PRO A 68 7.89 -20.88 -7.44
CA PRO A 68 7.65 -21.83 -8.53
C PRO A 68 7.29 -21.11 -9.84
N ALA A 69 7.65 -21.71 -10.97
CA ALA A 69 7.40 -21.18 -12.33
C ALA A 69 5.96 -20.69 -12.54
N THR A 70 4.99 -21.47 -12.05
CA THR A 70 3.55 -21.19 -12.15
C THR A 70 3.12 -19.93 -11.43
N GLU A 71 3.79 -19.57 -10.33
CA GLU A 71 3.46 -18.40 -9.49
C GLU A 71 4.33 -17.19 -9.82
N ARG A 72 5.52 -17.42 -10.40
CA ARG A 72 6.50 -16.39 -10.73
C ARG A 72 5.94 -15.33 -11.68
N LEU A 73 5.26 -15.75 -12.74
CA LEU A 73 4.69 -14.85 -13.74
C LEU A 73 3.59 -13.96 -13.13
N ALA A 74 2.75 -14.52 -12.26
CA ALA A 74 1.73 -13.76 -11.54
C ALA A 74 2.34 -12.77 -10.55
N ALA A 75 3.42 -13.15 -9.85
CA ALA A 75 4.16 -12.26 -8.96
C ALA A 75 4.82 -11.10 -9.71
N GLN A 76 5.45 -11.36 -10.86
CA GLN A 76 6.00 -10.33 -11.75
C GLN A 76 4.91 -9.38 -12.27
N ALA A 77 3.75 -9.90 -12.68
CA ALA A 77 2.62 -9.09 -13.15
C ALA A 77 2.07 -8.17 -12.04
N ARG A 78 1.97 -8.67 -10.81
CA ARG A 78 1.55 -7.87 -9.65
C ARG A 78 2.58 -6.78 -9.33
N MET A 79 3.88 -7.12 -9.34
CA MET A 79 4.95 -6.13 -9.16
C MET A 79 4.85 -4.99 -10.20
N LEU A 80 4.63 -5.31 -11.47
CA LEU A 80 4.47 -4.30 -12.52
C LEU A 80 3.26 -3.41 -12.27
N ARG A 81 2.13 -3.97 -11.85
CA ARG A 81 0.95 -3.18 -11.48
C ARG A 81 1.22 -2.23 -10.32
N ASP A 82 1.89 -2.70 -9.27
CA ASP A 82 2.22 -1.88 -8.11
C ASP A 82 3.19 -0.74 -8.48
N LEU A 83 4.20 -1.05 -9.31
CA LEU A 83 5.17 -0.09 -9.80
C LEU A 83 4.52 1.01 -10.65
N VAL A 84 3.69 0.62 -11.62
CA VAL A 84 3.01 1.58 -12.48
C VAL A 84 1.94 2.36 -11.71
N GLY A 85 1.22 1.72 -10.80
CA GLY A 85 0.29 2.38 -9.90
C GLY A 85 0.97 3.45 -9.05
N ALA A 86 2.20 3.20 -8.60
CA ALA A 86 2.97 4.19 -7.85
C ALA A 86 3.48 5.36 -8.72
N LEU A 87 3.82 5.10 -9.98
CA LEU A 87 4.32 6.11 -10.95
C LEU A 87 3.21 7.03 -11.50
N ASP A 88 2.07 6.45 -11.90
CA ASP A 88 1.09 7.13 -12.76
C ASP A 88 -0.31 7.22 -12.10
N GLY A 89 -0.55 6.52 -10.98
CA GLY A 89 -1.75 6.67 -10.14
C GLY A 89 -3.09 6.25 -10.76
N GLY A 90 -3.14 5.93 -12.06
CA GLY A 90 -4.39 5.77 -12.81
C GLY A 90 -4.56 4.46 -13.58
N VAL A 91 -3.66 3.49 -13.48
CA VAL A 91 -3.65 2.32 -14.39
C VAL A 91 -4.47 1.11 -13.93
N ALA A 92 -5.09 1.17 -12.74
CA ALA A 92 -5.76 0.02 -12.14
C ALA A 92 -6.92 -0.54 -13.00
N HIS A 93 -7.52 0.29 -13.84
CA HIS A 93 -8.62 -0.05 -14.73
C HIS A 93 -8.17 -0.60 -16.10
N LEU A 94 -6.86 -0.57 -16.39
CA LEU A 94 -6.32 -1.04 -17.67
C LEU A 94 -6.07 -2.56 -17.62
N HIS A 95 -6.50 -3.24 -18.68
CA HIS A 95 -6.37 -4.68 -18.86
C HIS A 95 -6.02 -5.03 -20.31
N GLY A 96 -5.53 -6.25 -20.54
CA GLY A 96 -5.19 -6.76 -21.87
C GLY A 96 -4.23 -5.85 -22.64
N GLU A 97 -4.56 -5.55 -23.89
CA GLU A 97 -3.72 -4.76 -24.78
C GLU A 97 -3.50 -3.32 -24.28
N SER A 98 -4.55 -2.67 -23.74
CA SER A 98 -4.45 -1.31 -23.21
C SER A 98 -3.44 -1.18 -22.06
N TRP A 99 -3.30 -2.25 -21.27
CA TRP A 99 -2.30 -2.35 -20.21
C TRP A 99 -0.89 -2.49 -20.79
N LEU A 100 -0.72 -3.33 -21.81
CA LEU A 100 0.58 -3.56 -22.46
C LEU A 100 1.08 -2.29 -23.16
N THR A 101 0.20 -1.58 -23.89
CA THR A 101 0.55 -0.28 -24.52
C THR A 101 0.96 0.76 -23.47
N ARG A 102 0.32 0.78 -22.30
CA ARG A 102 0.69 1.70 -21.22
C ARG A 102 2.06 1.37 -20.65
N LEU A 103 2.37 0.08 -20.46
CA LEU A 103 3.70 -0.36 -20.02
C LEU A 103 4.79 0.08 -21.02
N ASP A 104 4.55 -0.12 -22.31
CA ASP A 104 5.44 0.31 -23.38
C ASP A 104 5.69 1.82 -23.37
N ALA A 105 4.65 2.63 -23.13
CA ALA A 105 4.78 4.09 -23.00
C ALA A 105 5.60 4.52 -21.77
N ILE A 106 5.47 3.81 -20.64
CA ILE A 106 6.17 4.16 -19.39
C ILE A 106 7.64 3.76 -19.43
N PHE A 107 7.93 2.59 -19.99
CA PHE A 107 9.30 2.07 -20.11
C PHE A 107 9.97 2.47 -21.43
N THR A 108 9.29 3.24 -22.28
CA THR A 108 9.73 3.64 -23.63
C THR A 108 10.27 2.45 -24.41
N THR A 109 9.45 1.40 -24.51
CA THR A 109 9.79 0.12 -25.16
C THR A 109 8.62 -0.40 -25.97
N THR A 110 8.82 -1.46 -26.75
CA THR A 110 7.77 -2.21 -27.46
C THR A 110 7.71 -3.67 -26.99
N LEU A 111 8.42 -3.98 -25.91
CA LEU A 111 8.57 -5.33 -25.39
C LEU A 111 7.25 -5.92 -24.91
N PHE A 112 6.31 -5.08 -24.45
CA PHE A 112 5.05 -5.54 -23.89
C PHE A 112 3.96 -5.74 -24.95
N SER A 113 3.89 -4.90 -25.97
CA SER A 113 2.94 -5.06 -27.10
C SER A 113 3.38 -6.07 -28.15
N GLU A 114 4.68 -6.07 -28.53
CA GLU A 114 5.17 -6.88 -29.65
C GLU A 114 6.06 -8.05 -29.22
N GLY A 115 6.61 -8.00 -28.00
CA GLY A 115 7.60 -8.95 -27.52
C GLY A 115 7.06 -10.01 -26.55
N GLU A 116 8.00 -10.60 -25.79
CA GLU A 116 7.71 -11.61 -24.77
C GLU A 116 6.80 -11.07 -23.65
N GLY A 117 6.78 -9.75 -23.44
CA GLY A 117 5.98 -9.08 -22.41
C GLY A 117 4.46 -9.17 -22.62
N ARG A 118 4.01 -9.63 -23.79
CA ARG A 118 2.60 -9.98 -24.04
C ARG A 118 2.05 -11.02 -23.06
N ALA A 119 2.93 -11.81 -22.45
CA ALA A 119 2.58 -12.73 -21.37
C ALA A 119 1.90 -12.05 -20.17
N PHE A 120 2.10 -10.74 -19.96
CA PHE A 120 1.48 -9.97 -18.88
C PHE A 120 0.08 -9.42 -19.19
N GLY A 121 -0.40 -9.58 -20.42
CA GLY A 121 -1.75 -9.22 -20.85
C GLY A 121 -2.73 -10.36 -20.64
N ASP A 122 -3.61 -10.61 -21.61
CA ASP A 122 -4.62 -11.68 -21.52
C ASP A 122 -4.00 -13.09 -21.51
N ALA A 123 -2.75 -13.21 -21.95
CA ALA A 123 -2.01 -14.46 -21.97
C ALA A 123 -1.48 -14.89 -20.58
N LEU A 124 -1.66 -14.05 -19.55
CA LEU A 124 -1.30 -14.34 -18.15
C LEU A 124 -2.13 -15.49 -17.57
N TYR A 125 -3.41 -15.57 -17.93
CA TYR A 125 -4.36 -16.54 -17.38
C TYR A 125 -4.53 -17.79 -18.24
N ARG A 126 -3.78 -17.90 -19.34
CA ARG A 126 -3.85 -19.07 -20.21
C ARG A 126 -2.90 -20.17 -19.70
N PRO A 127 -3.36 -21.43 -19.62
CA PRO A 127 -2.47 -22.56 -19.38
C PRO A 127 -1.35 -22.57 -20.42
N ARG A 128 -0.10 -22.63 -19.97
CA ARG A 128 1.08 -22.62 -20.84
C ARG A 128 2.00 -23.78 -20.48
N ALA A 129 2.52 -24.45 -21.51
CA ALA A 129 3.46 -25.55 -21.36
C ALA A 129 4.90 -25.05 -21.13
N ASP A 130 5.25 -23.92 -21.75
CA ASP A 130 6.56 -23.28 -21.62
C ASP A 130 6.52 -22.12 -20.61
N ASP A 131 7.56 -21.99 -19.79
CA ASP A 131 7.71 -20.91 -18.82
C ASP A 131 8.61 -19.78 -19.38
N PRO A 132 8.05 -18.65 -19.88
CA PRO A 132 8.84 -17.51 -20.33
C PRO A 132 9.41 -16.67 -19.17
N SER A 133 9.11 -17.02 -17.91
CA SER A 133 9.38 -16.16 -16.75
C SER A 133 10.87 -15.82 -16.57
N GLU A 134 11.79 -16.71 -16.99
CA GLU A 134 13.23 -16.46 -16.87
C GLU A 134 13.76 -15.45 -17.90
N THR A 135 13.29 -15.50 -19.15
CA THR A 135 13.65 -14.51 -20.17
C THR A 135 12.99 -13.17 -19.87
N LEU A 136 11.75 -13.20 -19.37
CA LEU A 136 11.04 -12.04 -18.84
C LEU A 136 11.76 -11.41 -17.64
N ASP A 137 12.26 -12.21 -16.69
CA ASP A 137 13.03 -11.71 -15.55
C ASP A 137 14.25 -10.90 -15.99
N ARG A 138 15.02 -11.41 -16.96
CA ARG A 138 16.20 -10.72 -17.51
C ARG A 138 15.81 -9.41 -18.20
N SER A 139 14.75 -9.45 -19.00
CA SER A 139 14.20 -8.28 -19.69
C SER A 139 13.72 -7.22 -18.70
N LEU A 140 12.97 -7.62 -17.66
CA LEU A 140 12.51 -6.73 -16.59
C LEU A 140 13.67 -6.15 -15.79
N GLN A 141 14.69 -6.95 -15.45
CA GLN A 141 15.87 -6.45 -14.74
C GLN A 141 16.61 -5.38 -15.56
N LYS A 142 16.69 -5.54 -16.89
CA LYS A 142 17.28 -4.56 -17.81
C LYS A 142 16.44 -3.29 -17.94
N LEU A 143 15.10 -3.39 -17.89
CA LEU A 143 14.22 -2.22 -17.91
C LEU A 143 14.28 -1.44 -16.60
N LEU A 144 14.25 -2.14 -15.46
CA LEU A 144 14.34 -1.53 -14.13
C LEU A 144 15.70 -0.87 -13.86
N SER A 145 16.78 -1.34 -14.48
CA SER A 145 18.09 -0.68 -14.38
C SER A 145 18.17 0.61 -15.19
N ARG A 146 17.34 0.78 -16.24
CA ARG A 146 17.26 2.01 -17.04
C ARG A 146 16.44 3.12 -16.39
N LEU A 147 15.51 2.77 -15.50
CA LEU A 147 14.68 3.72 -14.75
C LEU A 147 15.49 4.60 -13.75
N ASP A 148 16.81 4.37 -13.64
CA ASP A 148 17.75 5.04 -12.73
C ASP A 148 18.45 6.26 -13.36
N ARG A 149 18.18 6.58 -14.63
CA ARG A 149 18.82 7.67 -15.39
C ARG A 149 17.78 8.71 -15.81
#